data_AF-A0A1N6K0B4-F1
#
_entry.id   AF-A0A1N6K0B4-F1
#
_cell.length_a   1.000
_cell.length_b   1.000
_cell.length_c   1.000
_cell.angle_alpha   90.00
_cell.angle_beta   90.00
_cell.angle_gamma   90.00
#
_symmetry.space_group_name_H-M   'P 1'
#
loop_
_entity.id
_entity.type
_entity.pdbx_description
1 polymer ?
#
loop_
_entity_poly.entity_id
_entity_poly.type
_entity_poly.pdbx_seq_one_letter_code
_entity_poly.pdbx_strand_id
1 'polypeptide(L)'
;MYRIISCILVLAAFISCKKETEYAPYPYNNIELLSITAGGDEKINASFNKDSIIIYWPSYLPKPARITPQIAISENATITPASGTEVAFATGTKFTVKAQNGAVKDYFLKVVYNQPDIQVFEGTYATTKGGTITVNTGREIRYLARDVNLTRFYIVDNANKETQIPIEFADQADGTPIMRIKVPNTDDVKIGAYKIKIVSEERTFISPNAIFGVLYPASAKPVVNEIKAPVTVKQGETITFNGTGFFDMKEARVYAYDANWNEIEVATLALVSSTATSATYRIPTTFKAGTYQLGGYDADGIGIQLRITDFIGFWNWNKQTKVYVNVDGATSFTVTP
;
A
#
# COMPACT_ATOMS: atom_id res chain seq x y z
N MET A 1 -54.90 30.21 -110.37
CA MET A 1 -55.78 29.61 -109.35
C MET A 1 -55.08 29.78 -108.00
N TYR A 2 -55.65 30.62 -107.12
CA TYR A 2 -55.55 30.65 -105.64
C TYR A 2 -54.18 30.47 -104.94
N ARG A 3 -53.67 31.54 -104.28
CA ARG A 3 -53.57 31.73 -102.79
C ARG A 3 -52.34 30.99 -102.18
N ILE A 4 -51.61 31.37 -101.12
CA ILE A 4 -51.64 32.41 -100.07
C ILE A 4 -50.35 32.20 -99.21
N ILE A 5 -49.73 33.28 -98.71
CA ILE A 5 -49.20 33.53 -97.34
C ILE A 5 -48.25 32.47 -96.69
N SER A 6 -47.04 32.88 -96.28
CA SER A 6 -46.72 33.26 -94.87
C SER A 6 -45.24 33.10 -94.51
N CYS A 7 -44.65 34.17 -93.99
CA CYS A 7 -43.49 34.14 -93.10
C CYS A 7 -43.74 33.22 -91.91
N ILE A 8 -42.76 32.40 -91.52
CA ILE A 8 -42.57 31.96 -90.14
C ILE A 8 -41.06 31.99 -89.79
N LEU A 9 -40.75 32.87 -88.84
CA LEU A 9 -39.55 32.95 -88.00
C LEU A 9 -39.24 31.58 -87.36
N VAL A 10 -37.98 31.12 -87.40
CA VAL A 10 -37.52 30.06 -86.48
C VAL A 10 -36.45 30.65 -85.56
N LEU A 11 -36.87 30.74 -84.30
CA LEU A 11 -36.19 31.23 -83.12
C LEU A 11 -35.13 30.23 -82.64
N ALA A 12 -34.07 30.75 -82.02
CA ALA A 12 -32.91 30.04 -81.49
C ALA A 12 -33.22 28.92 -80.47
N ALA A 13 -32.33 27.92 -80.41
CA ALA A 13 -32.09 27.13 -79.21
C ALA A 13 -30.60 26.73 -79.13
N PHE A 14 -29.79 27.58 -78.49
CA PHE A 14 -28.50 27.16 -77.94
C PHE A 14 -28.78 26.26 -76.74
N ILE A 15 -28.75 24.94 -76.94
CA ILE A 15 -28.76 23.97 -75.85
C ILE A 15 -27.36 24.01 -75.21
N SER A 16 -27.19 24.91 -74.26
CA SER A 16 -26.10 24.83 -73.28
C SER A 16 -26.44 23.69 -72.32
N CYS A 17 -25.95 22.48 -72.62
CA CYS A 17 -25.87 21.41 -71.62
C CYS A 17 -24.91 21.86 -70.53
N LYS A 18 -25.43 22.39 -69.42
CA LYS A 18 -24.70 22.38 -68.16
C LYS A 18 -24.52 20.90 -67.78
N LYS A 19 -23.30 20.39 -67.93
CA LYS A 19 -22.88 19.16 -67.25
C LYS A 19 -22.91 19.47 -65.76
N GLU A 20 -24.03 19.18 -65.10
CA GLU A 20 -24.05 19.06 -63.65
C GLU A 20 -23.28 17.78 -63.32
N THR A 21 -22.05 17.93 -62.83
CA THR A 21 -21.30 16.82 -62.29
C THR A 21 -21.97 16.42 -60.97
N GLU A 22 -22.81 15.39 -61.02
CA GLU A 22 -23.32 14.72 -59.82
C GLU A 22 -22.14 13.98 -59.18
N TYR A 23 -21.63 14.51 -58.06
CA TYR A 23 -20.55 13.86 -57.32
C TYR A 23 -21.13 12.65 -56.57
N ALA A 24 -20.46 11.49 -56.70
CA ALA A 24 -20.83 10.31 -55.94
C ALA A 24 -20.78 10.61 -54.42
N PRO A 25 -21.75 10.15 -53.62
CA PRO A 25 -21.76 10.40 -52.19
C PRO A 25 -20.47 9.91 -51.51
N TYR A 26 -19.88 10.76 -50.66
CA TYR A 26 -18.60 10.46 -50.00
C TYR A 26 -18.73 9.23 -49.08
N PRO A 27 -17.86 8.21 -49.22
CA PRO A 27 -17.96 6.95 -48.48
C PRO A 27 -17.20 6.94 -47.14
N TYR A 28 -16.51 8.03 -46.80
CA TYR A 28 -15.60 8.07 -45.65
C TYR A 28 -16.36 8.30 -44.33
N ASN A 29 -16.06 7.47 -43.33
CA ASN A 29 -16.69 7.51 -42.01
C ASN A 29 -15.64 7.37 -40.88
N ASN A 30 -14.50 8.05 -41.02
CA ASN A 30 -13.45 7.98 -40.01
C ASN A 30 -13.54 9.13 -39.02
N ILE A 31 -13.10 8.87 -37.78
CA ILE A 31 -12.66 9.91 -36.86
C ILE A 31 -11.21 10.24 -37.20
N GLU A 32 -10.93 11.50 -37.46
CA GLU A 32 -9.61 12.00 -37.83
C GLU A 32 -8.84 12.54 -36.62
N LEU A 33 -9.56 13.15 -35.69
CA LEU A 33 -9.03 13.64 -34.43
C LEU A 33 -10.08 13.49 -33.34
N LEU A 34 -9.64 13.09 -32.16
CA LEU A 34 -10.40 13.24 -30.93
C LEU A 34 -9.45 13.79 -29.88
N SER A 35 -9.84 14.90 -29.25
CA SER A 35 -9.09 15.49 -28.15
C SER A 35 -10.01 15.78 -26.97
N ILE A 36 -9.47 15.67 -25.76
CA ILE A 36 -10.17 15.93 -24.52
C ILE A 36 -9.37 17.00 -23.76
N THR A 37 -10.04 18.04 -23.29
CA THR A 37 -9.43 18.98 -22.35
C THR A 37 -9.33 18.30 -20.98
N ALA A 38 -8.12 18.20 -20.45
CA ALA A 38 -7.83 17.68 -19.13
C ALA A 38 -7.35 18.84 -18.27
N GLY A 39 -8.00 19.11 -17.12
CA GLY A 39 -7.61 20.10 -16.11
C GLY A 39 -6.90 21.39 -16.60
N GLY A 40 -7.63 22.50 -16.72
CA GLY A 40 -7.07 23.74 -17.27
C GLY A 40 -7.02 23.69 -18.80
N ASP A 41 -5.86 24.00 -19.39
CA ASP A 41 -5.66 24.08 -20.85
C ASP A 41 -4.97 22.84 -21.47
N GLU A 42 -4.63 21.83 -20.67
CA GLU A 42 -3.98 20.61 -21.17
C GLU A 42 -4.95 19.82 -22.06
N LYS A 43 -4.46 19.36 -23.22
CA LYS A 43 -5.24 18.57 -24.18
C LYS A 43 -4.64 17.19 -24.34
N ILE A 44 -5.47 16.16 -24.18
CA ILE A 44 -5.12 14.77 -24.41
C ILE A 44 -5.69 14.35 -25.75
N ASN A 45 -4.80 14.04 -26.69
CA ASN A 45 -5.18 13.49 -27.99
C ASN A 45 -5.35 11.97 -27.91
N ALA A 46 -6.37 11.46 -28.60
CA ALA A 46 -6.59 10.04 -28.74
C ALA A 46 -5.61 9.40 -29.72
N SER A 47 -5.23 8.15 -29.43
CA SER A 47 -4.65 7.24 -30.41
C SER A 47 -5.75 6.35 -31.00
N PHE A 48 -5.62 5.97 -32.27
CA PHE A 48 -6.62 5.14 -32.95
C PHE A 48 -6.02 3.78 -33.32
N ASN A 49 -6.77 2.71 -33.04
CA ASN A 49 -6.45 1.37 -33.51
C ASN A 49 -7.75 0.66 -33.93
N LYS A 50 -7.96 0.53 -35.24
CA LYS A 50 -9.20 -0.01 -35.84
C LYS A 50 -10.45 0.76 -35.38
N ASP A 51 -11.28 0.13 -34.55
CA ASP A 51 -12.49 0.66 -33.92
C ASP A 51 -12.23 1.21 -32.51
N SER A 52 -11.01 1.10 -31.99
CA SER A 52 -10.66 1.59 -30.65
C SER A 52 -10.13 3.03 -30.69
N ILE A 53 -10.73 3.88 -29.86
CA ILE A 53 -10.24 5.22 -29.50
C ILE A 53 -9.52 5.08 -28.16
N ILE A 54 -8.19 5.12 -28.16
CA ILE A 54 -7.38 4.90 -26.96
C ILE A 54 -7.00 6.24 -26.35
N ILE A 55 -7.37 6.46 -25.10
CA ILE A 55 -6.97 7.63 -24.29
C ILE A 55 -6.03 7.16 -23.19
N TYR A 56 -4.82 7.71 -23.17
CA TYR A 56 -3.89 7.55 -22.06
C TYR A 56 -4.11 8.69 -21.07
N TRP A 57 -4.84 8.43 -20.00
CA TRP A 57 -5.15 9.44 -18.99
C TRP A 57 -4.00 9.53 -17.97
N PRO A 58 -3.43 10.72 -17.72
CA PRO A 58 -2.34 10.88 -16.77
C PRO A 58 -2.80 10.68 -15.33
N SER A 59 -1.97 10.08 -14.49
CA SER A 59 -2.31 9.79 -13.09
C SER A 59 -2.20 10.98 -12.14
N TYR A 60 -1.63 12.11 -12.58
CA TYR A 60 -1.57 13.34 -11.78
C TYR A 60 -2.85 14.19 -11.91
N LEU A 61 -3.76 13.84 -12.83
CA LEU A 61 -5.05 14.50 -12.98
C LEU A 61 -6.17 13.58 -12.47
N PRO A 62 -7.13 14.13 -11.70
CA PRO A 62 -8.29 13.35 -11.29
C PRO A 62 -9.05 12.87 -12.51
N LYS A 63 -9.39 11.57 -12.55
CA LYS A 63 -10.16 10.96 -13.63
C LYS A 63 -11.60 11.49 -13.59
N PRO A 64 -12.07 12.23 -14.60
CA PRO A 64 -13.43 12.75 -14.60
C PRO A 64 -14.41 11.61 -14.92
N ALA A 65 -15.63 11.68 -14.38
CA ALA A 65 -16.68 10.72 -14.73
C ALA A 65 -17.22 10.95 -16.17
N ARG A 66 -17.14 12.18 -16.67
CA ARG A 66 -17.65 12.61 -17.98
C ARG A 66 -16.65 13.52 -18.68
N ILE A 67 -16.67 13.51 -20.01
CA ILE A 67 -15.80 14.33 -20.87
C ILE A 67 -16.62 14.97 -21.98
N THR A 68 -16.10 16.08 -22.52
CA THR A 68 -16.66 16.79 -23.67
C THR A 68 -15.64 16.76 -24.80
N PRO A 69 -15.57 15.68 -25.59
CA PRO A 69 -14.55 15.50 -26.61
C PRO A 69 -14.75 16.45 -27.80
N GLN A 70 -13.65 17.02 -28.29
CA GLN A 70 -13.59 17.74 -29.55
C GLN A 70 -13.17 16.76 -30.65
N ILE A 71 -14.07 16.51 -31.60
CA ILE A 71 -13.96 15.47 -32.60
C ILE A 71 -13.96 16.08 -34.00
N ALA A 72 -12.95 15.75 -34.79
CA ALA A 72 -12.93 15.96 -36.24
C ALA A 72 -13.19 14.62 -36.94
N ILE A 73 -14.03 14.64 -37.97
CA ILE A 73 -14.45 13.47 -38.73
C ILE A 73 -14.27 13.73 -40.22
N SER A 74 -14.33 12.66 -41.02
CA SER A 74 -14.28 12.75 -42.47
C SER A 74 -15.29 13.75 -43.05
N GLU A 75 -14.90 14.43 -44.12
CA GLU A 75 -15.72 15.40 -44.82
C GLU A 75 -17.11 14.82 -45.17
N ASN A 76 -18.16 15.61 -44.99
CA ASN A 76 -19.56 15.25 -45.24
C ASN A 76 -20.11 14.08 -44.38
N ALA A 77 -19.34 13.56 -43.42
CA ALA A 77 -19.82 12.58 -42.45
C ALA A 77 -20.55 13.27 -41.27
N THR A 78 -21.27 12.46 -40.50
CA THR A 78 -21.91 12.86 -39.24
C THR A 78 -21.49 11.92 -38.13
N ILE A 79 -21.42 12.41 -36.89
CA ILE A 79 -21.05 11.61 -35.72
C ILE A 79 -22.11 11.69 -34.63
N THR A 80 -22.37 10.57 -33.97
CA THR A 80 -23.24 10.46 -32.79
C THR A 80 -22.50 9.76 -31.66
N PRO A 81 -22.37 10.34 -30.46
CA PRO A 81 -22.75 11.73 -30.10
C PRO A 81 -22.00 12.79 -30.91
N ALA A 82 -22.60 13.97 -31.07
CA ALA A 82 -21.96 15.07 -31.79
C ALA A 82 -20.71 15.57 -31.05
N SER A 83 -19.73 16.12 -31.78
CA SER A 83 -18.57 16.79 -31.20
C SER A 83 -19.02 17.85 -30.18
N GLY A 84 -18.34 17.92 -29.03
CA GLY A 84 -18.74 18.81 -27.94
C GLY A 84 -19.93 18.33 -27.10
N THR A 85 -20.46 17.13 -27.33
CA THR A 85 -21.48 16.53 -26.46
C THR A 85 -20.83 15.85 -25.25
N GLU A 86 -21.37 16.06 -24.06
CA GLU A 86 -20.88 15.42 -22.84
C GLU A 86 -21.20 13.91 -22.82
N VAL A 87 -20.18 13.06 -22.70
CA VAL A 87 -20.29 11.60 -22.68
C VAL A 87 -19.61 10.99 -21.45
N ALA A 88 -19.95 9.74 -21.12
CA ALA A 88 -19.26 9.01 -20.06
C ALA A 88 -17.78 8.78 -20.41
N PHE A 89 -16.87 9.04 -19.47
CA PHE A 89 -15.45 8.75 -19.64
C PHE A 89 -15.13 7.32 -19.16
N ALA A 90 -15.62 6.35 -19.92
CA ALA A 90 -15.51 4.93 -19.59
C ALA A 90 -15.11 4.11 -20.81
N THR A 91 -14.35 3.03 -20.58
CA THR A 91 -14.08 2.06 -21.64
C THR A 91 -15.39 1.45 -22.13
N GLY A 92 -15.61 1.45 -23.44
CA GLY A 92 -16.84 1.03 -24.10
C GLY A 92 -17.78 2.17 -24.53
N THR A 93 -17.52 3.43 -24.16
CA THR A 93 -18.29 4.57 -24.68
C THR A 93 -18.25 4.59 -26.21
N LYS A 94 -19.42 4.53 -26.84
CA LYS A 94 -19.58 4.35 -28.28
C LYS A 94 -19.70 5.68 -29.03
N PHE A 95 -19.03 5.77 -30.17
CA PHE A 95 -19.20 6.81 -31.18
C PHE A 95 -19.53 6.17 -32.53
N THR A 96 -20.59 6.64 -33.19
CA THR A 96 -21.00 6.16 -34.50
C THR A 96 -20.74 7.25 -35.52
N VAL A 97 -19.90 6.97 -36.52
CA VAL A 97 -19.70 7.85 -37.68
C VAL A 97 -20.49 7.30 -38.87
N LYS A 98 -21.33 8.15 -39.46
CA LYS A 98 -22.11 7.84 -40.66
C LYS A 98 -21.62 8.71 -41.83
N ALA A 99 -21.11 8.05 -42.86
CA ALA A 99 -20.71 8.68 -44.12
C ALA A 99 -21.92 9.25 -44.87
N GLN A 100 -21.66 10.14 -45.85
CA GLN A 100 -22.70 10.70 -46.71
C GLN A 100 -23.45 9.62 -47.51
N ASN A 101 -22.74 8.56 -47.95
CA ASN A 101 -23.36 7.42 -48.63
C ASN A 101 -24.16 6.47 -47.71
N GLY A 102 -24.21 6.74 -46.41
CA GLY A 102 -24.91 5.94 -45.41
C GLY A 102 -24.08 4.83 -44.76
N ALA A 103 -22.83 4.60 -45.16
CA ALA A 103 -21.95 3.63 -44.51
C ALA A 103 -21.65 4.04 -43.06
N VAL A 104 -21.77 3.09 -42.14
CA VAL A 104 -21.61 3.32 -40.70
C VAL A 104 -20.35 2.65 -40.19
N LYS A 105 -19.64 3.33 -39.30
CA LYS A 105 -18.52 2.79 -38.54
C LYS A 105 -18.67 3.16 -37.07
N ASP A 106 -18.61 2.14 -36.23
CA ASP A 106 -18.64 2.30 -34.79
C ASP A 106 -17.22 2.32 -34.23
N TYR A 107 -17.02 3.19 -33.25
CA TYR A 107 -15.79 3.35 -32.49
C TYR A 107 -16.09 3.26 -31.00
N PHE A 108 -15.15 2.70 -30.23
CA PHE A 108 -15.29 2.48 -28.80
C PHE A 108 -14.12 3.08 -28.05
N LEU A 109 -14.42 3.83 -27.00
CA LEU A 109 -13.42 4.39 -26.10
C LEU A 109 -12.71 3.27 -25.34
N LYS A 110 -11.38 3.33 -25.26
CA LYS A 110 -10.54 2.53 -24.37
C LYS A 110 -9.74 3.49 -23.50
N VAL A 111 -10.15 3.62 -22.25
CA VAL A 111 -9.44 4.46 -21.28
C VAL A 111 -8.34 3.64 -20.64
N VAL A 112 -7.09 4.11 -20.78
CA VAL A 112 -5.92 3.54 -20.14
C VAL A 112 -5.44 4.55 -19.10
N TYR A 113 -5.59 4.21 -17.82
CA TYR A 113 -5.09 5.05 -16.75
C TYR A 113 -3.57 4.81 -16.58
N ASN A 114 -2.78 5.84 -16.85
CA ASN A 114 -1.32 5.76 -16.88
C ASN A 114 -0.72 5.94 -15.48
N GLN A 115 -1.24 5.19 -14.51
CA GLN A 115 -0.70 5.13 -13.15
C GLN A 115 0.38 4.04 -13.07
N PRO A 116 1.60 4.37 -12.64
CA PRO A 116 2.61 3.37 -12.32
C PRO A 116 2.13 2.42 -11.20
N ASP A 117 2.74 1.25 -11.10
CA ASP A 117 2.48 0.37 -9.96
C ASP A 117 2.93 1.04 -8.65
N ILE A 118 2.14 0.84 -7.59
CA ILE A 118 2.47 1.33 -6.25
C ILE A 118 3.80 0.70 -5.85
N GLN A 119 4.75 1.55 -5.44
CA GLN A 119 6.06 1.10 -4.99
C GLN A 119 6.19 1.34 -3.49
N VAL A 120 6.59 0.29 -2.77
CA VAL A 120 6.89 0.36 -1.35
C VAL A 120 8.35 0.01 -1.15
N PHE A 121 9.07 0.87 -0.44
CA PHE A 121 10.38 0.55 0.09
C PHE A 121 10.24 -0.55 1.15
N GLU A 122 10.95 -1.66 0.99
CA GLU A 122 10.85 -2.80 1.91
C GLU A 122 11.64 -2.54 3.22
N GLY A 123 11.20 -1.54 3.98
CA GLY A 123 11.72 -1.17 5.29
C GLY A 123 10.88 -1.73 6.43
N THR A 124 11.31 -1.44 7.66
CA THR A 124 10.49 -1.69 8.86
C THR A 124 9.55 -0.52 9.07
N TYR A 125 8.25 -0.81 9.08
CA TYR A 125 7.20 0.11 9.49
C TYR A 125 6.65 -0.38 10.82
N ALA A 126 6.66 0.43 11.86
CA ALA A 126 6.07 0.01 13.12
C ALA A 126 5.56 1.18 13.96
N THR A 127 4.48 0.93 14.69
CA THR A 127 4.00 1.84 15.72
C THR A 127 3.27 1.05 16.80
N THR A 128 3.00 1.69 17.92
CA THR A 128 2.26 1.05 19.01
C THR A 128 0.80 0.87 18.62
N LYS A 129 0.12 -0.10 19.23
CA LYS A 129 -1.35 -0.14 19.18
C LYS A 129 -1.92 1.18 19.74
N GLY A 130 -2.85 1.80 19.01
CA GLY A 130 -3.32 3.17 19.30
C GLY A 130 -2.39 4.30 18.83
N GLY A 131 -1.24 3.95 18.24
CA GLY A 131 -0.22 4.89 17.76
C GLY A 131 -0.41 5.32 16.31
N THR A 132 0.47 6.22 15.87
CA THR A 132 0.55 6.67 14.47
C THR A 132 1.98 6.52 13.97
N ILE A 133 2.15 6.03 12.75
CA ILE A 133 3.40 6.13 12.00
C ILE A 133 3.21 7.09 10.84
N THR A 134 4.25 7.88 10.55
CA THR A 134 4.28 8.76 9.37
C THR A 134 5.24 8.15 8.35
N VAL A 135 4.79 8.05 7.10
CA VAL A 135 5.59 7.56 5.98
C VAL A 135 5.65 8.61 4.88
N ASN A 136 6.80 8.75 4.23
CA ASN A 136 7.02 9.69 3.14
C ASN A 136 6.50 9.11 1.82
N THR A 137 5.56 9.79 1.18
CA THR A 137 4.91 9.30 -0.05
C THR A 137 5.66 9.67 -1.34
N GLY A 138 6.78 10.41 -1.24
CA GLY A 138 7.74 10.64 -2.32
C GLY A 138 8.93 9.67 -2.30
N ARG A 139 9.17 8.98 -1.18
CA ARG A 139 10.35 8.11 -0.99
C ARG A 139 9.99 6.68 -0.60
N GLU A 140 9.13 6.49 0.39
CA GLU A 140 8.89 5.19 1.02
C GLU A 140 7.70 4.47 0.41
N ILE A 141 6.61 5.18 0.13
CA ILE A 141 5.43 4.62 -0.53
C ILE A 141 5.03 5.54 -1.69
N ARG A 142 5.38 5.18 -2.91
CA ARG A 142 5.26 6.03 -4.11
C ARG A 142 4.12 5.57 -5.02
N TYR A 143 3.70 6.49 -5.89
CA TYR A 143 2.72 6.26 -6.97
C TYR A 143 1.30 5.89 -6.50
N LEU A 144 0.90 6.42 -5.34
CA LEU A 144 -0.48 6.39 -4.87
C LEU A 144 -1.15 7.76 -5.07
N ALA A 145 -2.48 7.76 -5.17
CA ALA A 145 -3.30 8.95 -5.06
C ALA A 145 -3.32 9.45 -3.60
N ARG A 146 -2.98 10.71 -3.36
CA ARG A 146 -2.98 11.32 -2.02
C ARG A 146 -4.38 11.80 -1.61
N ASP A 147 -5.36 10.91 -1.70
CA ASP A 147 -6.76 11.13 -1.33
C ASP A 147 -7.27 9.88 -0.61
N VAL A 148 -7.86 10.05 0.58
CA VAL A 148 -8.38 8.96 1.40
C VAL A 148 -9.61 8.27 0.79
N ASN A 149 -10.29 8.92 -0.16
CA ASN A 149 -11.40 8.32 -0.91
C ASN A 149 -10.90 7.41 -2.03
N LEU A 150 -9.69 7.66 -2.53
CA LEU A 150 -9.06 6.91 -3.63
C LEU A 150 -8.05 5.89 -3.12
N THR A 151 -7.51 6.07 -1.92
CA THR A 151 -6.47 5.21 -1.33
C THR A 151 -6.90 4.63 0.00
N ARG A 152 -6.71 3.31 0.16
CA ARG A 152 -6.98 2.55 1.37
C ARG A 152 -5.75 1.74 1.76
N PHE A 153 -5.46 1.69 3.05
CA PHE A 153 -4.38 0.92 3.63
C PHE A 153 -4.95 -0.19 4.50
N TYR A 154 -4.38 -1.38 4.39
CA TYR A 154 -4.76 -2.55 5.15
C TYR A 154 -3.51 -3.20 5.73
N ILE A 155 -3.64 -3.74 6.94
CA ILE A 155 -2.75 -4.79 7.44
C ILE A 155 -3.36 -6.14 7.11
N VAL A 156 -2.53 -7.12 6.76
CA VAL A 156 -2.94 -8.48 6.41
C VAL A 156 -2.23 -9.45 7.35
N ASP A 157 -3.01 -10.23 8.08
CA ASP A 157 -2.49 -11.20 9.05
C ASP A 157 -2.10 -12.55 8.41
N ASN A 158 -1.59 -13.49 9.23
CA ASN A 158 -1.18 -14.82 8.75
C ASN A 158 -2.35 -15.70 8.28
N ALA A 159 -3.58 -15.35 8.64
CA ALA A 159 -4.79 -16.01 8.14
C ALA A 159 -5.34 -15.32 6.87
N ASN A 160 -4.59 -14.37 6.29
CA ASN A 160 -4.98 -13.52 5.17
C ASN A 160 -6.21 -12.64 5.45
N LYS A 161 -6.53 -12.39 6.73
CA LYS A 161 -7.57 -11.44 7.09
C LYS A 161 -7.05 -10.03 6.87
N GLU A 162 -7.79 -9.24 6.12
CA GLU A 162 -7.50 -7.84 5.86
C GLU A 162 -8.21 -6.97 6.90
N THR A 163 -7.46 -6.11 7.58
CA THR A 163 -8.00 -5.09 8.48
C THR A 163 -7.61 -3.72 7.95
N GLN A 164 -8.60 -2.90 7.61
CA GLN A 164 -8.36 -1.55 7.12
C GLN A 164 -7.84 -0.67 8.25
N ILE A 165 -6.75 0.05 8.01
CA ILE A 165 -6.18 1.00 8.96
C ILE A 165 -6.43 2.42 8.45
N PRO A 166 -6.97 3.32 9.29
CA PRO A 166 -7.17 4.70 8.93
C PRO A 166 -5.87 5.39 8.49
N ILE A 167 -5.96 6.18 7.42
CA ILE A 167 -4.86 6.99 6.90
C ILE A 167 -5.26 8.45 6.79
N GLU A 168 -4.26 9.33 6.78
CA GLU A 168 -4.40 10.77 6.52
C GLU A 168 -3.22 11.22 5.66
N PHE A 169 -3.48 12.02 4.63
CA PHE A 169 -2.43 12.66 3.84
C PHE A 169 -2.20 14.09 4.33
N ALA A 170 -0.93 14.50 4.39
CA ALA A 170 -0.55 15.87 4.74
C ALA A 170 0.81 16.20 4.11
N ASP A 171 1.14 17.48 4.04
CA ASP A 171 2.51 17.94 3.74
C ASP A 171 3.18 18.40 5.03
N GLN A 172 4.46 18.09 5.19
CA GLN A 172 5.27 18.64 6.27
C GLN A 172 5.60 20.12 5.99
N ALA A 173 6.13 20.83 6.99
CA ALA A 173 6.45 22.25 6.87
C ALA A 173 7.49 22.56 5.76
N ASP A 174 8.32 21.58 5.41
CA ASP A 174 9.30 21.63 4.33
C ASP A 174 8.72 21.23 2.96
N GLY A 175 7.41 20.97 2.87
CA GLY A 175 6.73 20.49 1.67
C GLY A 175 6.85 18.99 1.42
N THR A 176 7.50 18.23 2.31
CA THR A 176 7.62 16.78 2.16
C THR A 176 6.24 16.11 2.23
N PRO A 177 5.83 15.34 1.20
CA PRO A 177 4.53 14.70 1.19
C PRO A 177 4.54 13.46 2.10
N ILE A 178 3.57 13.36 2.99
CA ILE A 178 3.45 12.27 3.96
C ILE A 178 2.07 11.62 3.97
N MET A 179 2.05 10.38 4.45
CA MET A 179 0.85 9.64 4.86
C MET A 179 1.02 9.23 6.33
N ARG A 180 0.03 9.54 7.16
CA ARG A 180 -0.06 9.09 8.55
C ARG A 180 -0.93 7.84 8.58
N ILE A 181 -0.43 6.74 9.10
CA ILE A 181 -1.15 5.48 9.30
C ILE A 181 -1.46 5.37 10.79
N LYS A 182 -2.74 5.39 11.15
CA LYS A 182 -3.22 5.44 12.55
C LYS A 182 -3.71 4.07 12.98
N VAL A 183 -2.91 3.34 13.75
CA VAL A 183 -3.27 2.00 14.23
C VAL A 183 -4.29 2.15 15.36
N PRO A 184 -5.53 1.65 15.22
CA PRO A 184 -6.55 1.83 16.24
C PRO A 184 -6.25 1.00 17.50
N ASN A 185 -6.74 1.48 18.64
CA ASN A 185 -6.67 0.74 19.90
C ASN A 185 -7.96 -0.08 20.10
N THR A 186 -8.15 -1.08 19.25
CA THR A 186 -9.37 -1.90 19.18
C THR A 186 -9.01 -3.38 19.18
N ASP A 187 -9.93 -4.26 19.60
CA ASP A 187 -9.63 -5.68 19.78
C ASP A 187 -9.41 -6.46 18.48
N ASP A 188 -9.88 -5.95 17.35
CA ASP A 188 -9.65 -6.49 16.01
C ASP A 188 -8.21 -6.32 15.53
N VAL A 189 -7.47 -5.35 16.08
CA VAL A 189 -6.04 -5.16 15.83
C VAL A 189 -5.22 -5.76 16.98
N LYS A 190 -4.50 -6.83 16.69
CA LYS A 190 -3.61 -7.50 17.66
C LYS A 190 -2.18 -6.96 17.54
N ILE A 191 -1.38 -7.21 18.56
CA ILE A 191 0.07 -7.00 18.48
C ILE A 191 0.65 -8.08 17.56
N GLY A 192 1.57 -7.70 16.68
CA GLY A 192 2.22 -8.64 15.78
C GLY A 192 2.82 -8.00 14.55
N ALA A 193 3.35 -8.85 13.67
CA ALA A 193 3.83 -8.48 12.34
C ALA A 193 2.74 -8.73 11.30
N TYR A 194 2.61 -7.82 10.35
CA TYR A 194 1.61 -7.86 9.30
C TYR A 194 2.23 -7.55 7.95
N LYS A 195 1.70 -8.18 6.91
CA LYS A 195 1.88 -7.65 5.55
C LYS A 195 1.06 -6.37 5.41
N ILE A 196 1.45 -5.51 4.48
CA ILE A 196 0.63 -4.36 4.11
C ILE A 196 -0.04 -4.63 2.77
N LYS A 197 -1.27 -4.15 2.64
CA LYS A 197 -1.97 -4.04 1.36
C LYS A 197 -2.39 -2.61 1.16
N ILE A 198 -2.12 -2.07 -0.02
CA ILE A 198 -2.48 -0.71 -0.41
C ILE A 198 -3.31 -0.82 -1.68
N VAL A 199 -4.53 -0.28 -1.63
CA VAL A 199 -5.38 -0.12 -2.82
C VAL A 199 -5.44 1.37 -3.10
N SER A 200 -4.99 1.80 -4.27
CA SER A 200 -5.01 3.20 -4.70
C SER A 200 -5.51 3.25 -6.14
N GLU A 201 -6.72 3.77 -6.32
CA GLU A 201 -7.41 3.79 -7.62
C GLU A 201 -7.49 2.39 -8.28
N GLU A 202 -6.85 2.20 -9.44
CA GLU A 202 -6.84 0.94 -10.19
C GLU A 202 -5.66 0.02 -9.79
N ARG A 203 -4.80 0.46 -8.86
CA ARG A 203 -3.60 -0.26 -8.43
C ARG A 203 -3.78 -0.90 -7.06
N THR A 204 -3.22 -2.09 -6.91
CA THR A 204 -3.14 -2.80 -5.64
C THR A 204 -1.72 -3.29 -5.43
N PHE A 205 -1.18 -3.06 -4.24
CA PHE A 205 0.08 -3.61 -3.78
C PHE A 205 -0.15 -4.47 -2.54
N ILE A 206 0.57 -5.59 -2.44
CA ILE A 206 0.64 -6.42 -1.24
C ILE A 206 2.12 -6.71 -0.98
N SER A 207 2.60 -6.45 0.24
CA SER A 207 4.00 -6.76 0.56
C SER A 207 4.24 -8.27 0.60
N PRO A 208 5.40 -8.75 0.11
CA PRO A 208 5.73 -10.16 0.17
C PRO A 208 5.94 -10.62 1.62
N ASN A 209 6.54 -9.75 2.44
CA ASN A 209 6.89 -10.00 3.84
C ASN A 209 6.02 -9.19 4.81
N ALA A 210 5.96 -9.66 6.06
CA ALA A 210 5.27 -8.98 7.15
C ALA A 210 6.12 -7.81 7.70
N ILE A 211 6.11 -6.70 6.97
CA ILE A 211 6.98 -5.54 7.21
C ILE A 211 6.38 -4.48 8.13
N PHE A 212 5.12 -4.65 8.56
CA PHE A 212 4.41 -3.72 9.44
C PHE A 212 4.19 -4.29 10.84
N GLY A 213 4.82 -3.72 11.85
CA GLY A 213 4.71 -4.12 13.25
C GLY A 213 3.69 -3.29 14.02
N VAL A 214 2.71 -3.94 14.63
CA VAL A 214 1.89 -3.35 15.69
C VAL A 214 2.50 -3.77 17.03
N LEU A 215 2.97 -2.79 17.80
CA LEU A 215 3.80 -3.00 18.98
C LEU A 215 3.07 -2.71 20.28
N TYR A 216 3.53 -3.33 21.37
CA TYR A 216 3.25 -2.84 22.71
C TYR A 216 3.98 -1.50 22.95
N PRO A 217 3.41 -0.58 23.75
CA PRO A 217 4.12 0.62 24.15
C PRO A 217 5.32 0.27 25.02
N ALA A 218 6.39 1.07 24.95
CA ALA A 218 7.59 0.83 25.75
C ALA A 218 7.32 0.85 27.27
N SER A 219 6.32 1.61 27.71
CA SER A 219 5.84 1.66 29.09
C SER A 219 5.19 0.36 29.57
N ALA A 220 4.82 -0.55 28.65
CA ALA A 220 4.31 -1.86 29.03
C ALA A 220 5.41 -2.81 29.50
N LYS A 221 6.71 -2.52 29.28
CA LYS A 221 7.81 -3.42 29.66
C LYS A 221 7.67 -3.88 31.12
N PRO A 222 7.75 -5.20 31.40
CA PRO A 222 7.67 -5.69 32.77
C PRO A 222 8.78 -5.12 33.64
N VAL A 223 8.50 -5.03 34.94
CA VAL A 223 9.49 -4.68 35.96
C VAL A 223 9.65 -5.86 36.90
N VAL A 224 10.87 -6.40 36.98
CA VAL A 224 11.21 -7.49 37.90
C VAL A 224 11.61 -6.88 39.24
N ASN A 225 11.13 -7.45 40.34
CA ASN A 225 11.56 -7.06 41.67
C ASN A 225 13.02 -7.49 41.88
N GLU A 226 13.81 -6.60 42.48
CA GLU A 226 15.19 -6.89 42.84
C GLU A 226 15.29 -8.11 43.78
N ILE A 227 16.21 -9.01 43.49
CA ILE A 227 16.52 -10.17 44.35
C ILE A 227 17.53 -9.73 45.41
N LYS A 228 17.06 -9.62 46.66
CA LYS A 228 17.87 -9.17 47.80
C LYS A 228 18.42 -10.32 48.66
N ALA A 229 17.68 -11.41 48.73
CA ALA A 229 18.04 -12.57 49.56
C ALA A 229 18.80 -13.62 48.72
N PRO A 230 19.76 -14.34 49.34
CA PRO A 230 20.41 -15.49 48.71
C PRO A 230 19.41 -16.48 48.13
N VAL A 231 19.68 -16.96 46.92
CA VAL A 231 18.85 -17.95 46.23
C VAL A 231 19.59 -19.28 46.21
N THR A 232 18.90 -20.37 46.54
CA THR A 232 19.40 -21.74 46.35
C THR A 232 18.35 -22.53 45.59
N VAL A 233 18.75 -23.16 44.49
CA VAL A 233 17.86 -23.93 43.61
C VAL A 233 18.57 -25.18 43.11
N LYS A 234 17.83 -26.27 42.88
CA LYS A 234 18.39 -27.49 42.27
C LYS A 234 18.26 -27.49 40.76
N GLN A 235 19.17 -28.18 40.11
CA GLN A 235 19.05 -28.55 38.70
C GLN A 235 17.72 -29.27 38.46
N GLY A 236 17.01 -28.90 37.40
CA GLY A 236 15.70 -29.45 37.07
C GLY A 236 14.52 -28.86 37.85
N GLU A 237 14.75 -28.15 38.96
CA GLU A 237 13.72 -27.44 39.71
C GLU A 237 13.36 -26.09 39.05
N THR A 238 12.42 -25.38 39.67
CA THR A 238 11.92 -24.10 39.17
C THR A 238 12.25 -22.94 40.09
N ILE A 239 12.53 -21.79 39.50
CA ILE A 239 12.66 -20.50 40.17
C ILE A 239 11.54 -19.56 39.73
N THR A 240 11.00 -18.76 40.64
CA THR A 240 9.96 -17.77 40.34
C THR A 240 10.48 -16.37 40.58
N PHE A 241 10.41 -15.53 39.55
CA PHE A 241 10.65 -14.09 39.64
C PHE A 241 9.33 -13.36 39.84
N ASN A 242 9.29 -12.42 40.79
CA ASN A 242 8.12 -11.59 41.08
C ASN A 242 8.34 -10.18 40.57
N GLY A 243 7.25 -9.43 40.37
CA GLY A 243 7.32 -8.11 39.74
C GLY A 243 5.95 -7.65 39.26
N THR A 244 5.93 -6.78 38.25
CA THR A 244 4.71 -6.21 37.69
C THR A 244 4.72 -6.22 36.17
N GLY A 245 3.53 -6.36 35.58
CA GLY A 245 3.33 -6.21 34.15
C GLY A 245 3.99 -7.30 33.32
N PHE A 246 4.08 -8.54 33.82
CA PHE A 246 4.55 -9.67 33.00
C PHE A 246 3.47 -10.07 31.98
N PHE A 247 3.86 -10.21 30.71
CA PHE A 247 3.00 -10.68 29.61
C PHE A 247 3.88 -11.23 28.49
N ASP A 248 3.33 -12.17 27.72
CA ASP A 248 4.01 -12.81 26.57
C ASP A 248 5.48 -13.17 26.91
N MET A 249 5.66 -13.74 28.10
CA MET A 249 6.96 -14.17 28.59
C MET A 249 7.46 -15.33 27.73
N LYS A 250 8.76 -15.37 27.51
CA LYS A 250 9.45 -16.46 26.79
C LYS A 250 10.55 -17.02 27.67
N GLU A 251 11.56 -17.69 27.11
CA GLU A 251 12.71 -18.21 27.86
C GLU A 251 13.46 -17.12 28.63
N ALA A 252 14.15 -17.44 29.72
CA ALA A 252 15.12 -16.52 30.30
C ALA A 252 16.53 -16.98 29.91
N ARG A 253 17.46 -16.03 29.79
CA ARG A 253 18.88 -16.35 29.64
C ARG A 253 19.63 -16.00 30.92
N VAL A 254 20.62 -16.81 31.23
CA VAL A 254 21.65 -16.54 32.21
C VAL A 254 22.91 -16.27 31.42
N TYR A 255 23.55 -15.14 31.67
CA TYR A 255 24.79 -14.75 31.01
C TYR A 255 25.89 -14.50 32.04
N ALA A 256 27.13 -14.67 31.61
CA ALA A 256 28.34 -14.34 32.36
C ALA A 256 29.32 -13.61 31.43
N TYR A 257 30.48 -13.25 31.95
CA TYR A 257 31.57 -12.66 31.16
C TYR A 257 32.71 -13.65 30.99
N ASP A 258 33.23 -13.77 29.77
CA ASP A 258 34.47 -14.51 29.52
C ASP A 258 35.70 -13.70 29.99
N ALA A 259 36.89 -14.30 29.91
CA ALA A 259 38.15 -13.65 30.32
C ALA A 259 38.48 -12.36 29.53
N ASN A 260 37.82 -12.13 28.39
CA ASN A 260 37.98 -10.95 27.53
C ASN A 260 36.83 -9.95 27.72
N TRP A 261 35.99 -10.12 28.74
CA TRP A 261 34.81 -9.30 29.02
C TRP A 261 33.71 -9.36 27.96
N ASN A 262 33.68 -10.42 27.15
CA ASN A 262 32.55 -10.66 26.26
C ASN A 262 31.43 -11.33 27.04
N GLU A 263 30.20 -10.85 26.84
CA GLU A 263 29.00 -11.49 27.35
C GLU A 263 28.81 -12.85 26.67
N ILE A 264 28.70 -13.92 27.46
CA ILE A 264 28.41 -15.27 27.01
C ILE A 264 27.16 -15.81 27.70
N GLU A 265 26.28 -16.47 26.94
CA GLU A 265 25.13 -17.17 27.51
C GLU A 265 25.59 -18.50 28.11
N VAL A 266 25.38 -18.67 29.42
CA VAL A 266 25.82 -19.86 30.18
C VAL A 266 24.68 -20.83 30.48
N ALA A 267 23.43 -20.35 30.44
CA ALA A 267 22.25 -21.21 30.52
C ALA A 267 21.02 -20.53 29.93
N THR A 268 20.09 -21.33 29.41
CA THR A 268 18.74 -20.90 29.02
C THR A 268 17.72 -21.55 29.96
N LEU A 269 16.91 -20.76 30.65
CA LEU A 269 15.85 -21.23 31.54
C LEU A 269 14.53 -21.31 30.76
N ALA A 270 13.94 -22.50 30.70
CA ALA A 270 12.66 -22.69 30.03
C ALA A 270 11.52 -22.08 30.86
N LEU A 271 10.63 -21.31 30.23
CA LEU A 271 9.44 -20.80 30.90
C LEU A 271 8.51 -21.97 31.26
N VAL A 272 8.04 -21.99 32.51
CA VAL A 272 7.06 -22.97 33.01
C VAL A 272 5.67 -22.34 33.08
N SER A 273 5.57 -21.15 33.64
CA SER A 273 4.31 -20.41 33.75
C SER A 273 4.57 -18.93 33.98
N SER A 274 3.62 -18.08 33.60
CA SER A 274 3.63 -16.66 33.96
C SER A 274 2.23 -16.16 34.30
N THR A 275 2.14 -15.27 35.27
CA THR A 275 0.98 -14.43 35.58
C THR A 275 1.35 -12.97 35.34
N ALA A 276 0.45 -12.02 35.61
CA ALA A 276 0.78 -10.60 35.51
C ALA A 276 1.82 -10.11 36.53
N THR A 277 2.07 -10.87 37.61
CA THR A 277 2.95 -10.49 38.73
C THR A 277 4.09 -11.46 38.99
N SER A 278 4.15 -12.57 38.27
CA SER A 278 5.20 -13.58 38.43
C SER A 278 5.52 -14.34 37.15
N ALA A 279 6.77 -14.77 37.00
CA ALA A 279 7.22 -15.65 35.93
C ALA A 279 8.11 -16.75 36.52
N THR A 280 7.74 -18.01 36.26
CA THR A 280 8.40 -19.20 36.78
C THR A 280 9.15 -19.91 35.66
N TYR A 281 10.41 -20.23 35.93
CA TYR A 281 11.35 -20.80 34.98
C TYR A 281 11.99 -22.06 35.53
N ARG A 282 12.31 -23.01 34.66
CA ARG A 282 13.02 -24.25 35.01
C ARG A 282 14.53 -24.05 34.87
N ILE A 283 15.27 -24.44 35.89
CA ILE A 283 16.74 -24.53 35.87
C ILE A 283 17.12 -25.77 35.03
N PRO A 284 17.85 -25.63 33.92
CA PRO A 284 18.23 -26.78 33.12
C PRO A 284 19.24 -27.65 33.88
N THR A 285 19.17 -28.97 33.68
CA THR A 285 20.09 -29.92 34.30
C THR A 285 21.54 -29.74 33.84
N THR A 286 21.74 -29.05 32.71
CA THR A 286 23.05 -28.69 32.17
C THR A 286 23.65 -27.44 32.81
N PHE A 287 22.90 -26.68 33.63
CA PHE A 287 23.46 -25.51 34.31
C PHE A 287 24.43 -25.98 35.39
N LYS A 288 25.72 -25.75 35.19
CA LYS A 288 26.81 -26.08 36.13
C LYS A 288 26.45 -25.72 37.57
N ALA A 289 26.52 -26.71 38.46
CA ALA A 289 26.36 -26.50 39.90
C ALA A 289 27.50 -25.64 40.46
N GLY A 290 27.19 -24.81 41.45
CA GLY A 290 28.11 -23.85 42.04
C GLY A 290 27.39 -22.66 42.67
N THR A 291 28.16 -21.80 43.31
CA THR A 291 27.67 -20.52 43.86
C THR A 291 28.16 -19.40 42.97
N TYR A 292 27.21 -18.61 42.46
CA TYR A 292 27.42 -17.48 41.58
C TYR A 292 27.06 -16.18 42.30
N GLN A 293 27.55 -15.04 41.81
CA GLN A 293 27.16 -13.71 42.25
C GLN A 293 26.19 -13.09 41.25
N LEU A 294 24.91 -13.00 41.61
CA LEU A 294 23.92 -12.29 40.78
C LEU A 294 24.28 -10.80 40.72
N GLY A 295 24.33 -10.25 39.52
CA GLY A 295 24.72 -8.85 39.28
C GLY A 295 26.21 -8.57 39.42
N GLY A 296 27.03 -9.60 39.65
CA GLY A 296 28.49 -9.50 39.69
C GLY A 296 29.10 -9.42 38.29
N TYR A 297 30.25 -8.75 38.20
CA TYR A 297 31.04 -8.61 36.97
C TYR A 297 32.31 -9.48 36.96
N ASP A 298 32.57 -10.18 38.07
CA ASP A 298 33.74 -11.04 38.25
C ASP A 298 33.54 -12.44 37.63
N ALA A 299 34.53 -13.32 37.76
CA ALA A 299 34.51 -14.67 37.17
C ALA A 299 33.32 -15.55 37.61
N ASP A 300 32.79 -15.33 38.81
CA ASP A 300 31.59 -16.02 39.34
C ASP A 300 30.31 -15.20 39.16
N GLY A 301 30.41 -14.05 38.48
CA GLY A 301 29.31 -13.13 38.20
C GLY A 301 28.35 -13.67 37.15
N ILE A 302 27.05 -13.60 37.43
CA ILE A 302 26.00 -13.91 36.47
C ILE A 302 24.97 -12.80 36.40
N GLY A 303 24.42 -12.57 35.22
CA GLY A 303 23.19 -11.81 35.02
C GLY A 303 22.07 -12.73 34.56
N ILE A 304 20.83 -12.41 34.96
CA ILE A 304 19.63 -13.11 34.49
C ILE A 304 18.77 -12.10 33.75
N GLN A 305 18.28 -12.51 32.58
CA GLN A 305 17.43 -11.69 31.73
C GLN A 305 16.22 -12.50 31.28
N LEU A 306 15.03 -11.97 31.55
CA LEU A 306 13.77 -12.60 31.19
C LEU A 306 13.37 -12.14 29.79
N ARG A 307 13.24 -13.05 28.83
CA ARG A 307 12.80 -12.70 27.48
C ARG A 307 11.30 -12.42 27.50
N ILE A 308 10.92 -11.40 26.76
CA ILE A 308 9.53 -10.99 26.55
C ILE A 308 9.18 -11.04 25.06
N THR A 309 7.98 -10.55 24.71
CA THR A 309 7.57 -10.37 23.31
C THR A 309 8.64 -9.70 22.45
N ASP A 310 8.72 -10.07 21.18
CA ASP A 310 9.62 -9.39 20.23
C ASP A 310 8.97 -8.09 19.69
N PHE A 311 7.68 -7.87 19.97
CA PHE A 311 6.89 -6.74 19.47
C PHE A 311 6.83 -5.56 20.45
N ILE A 312 7.98 -5.18 21.00
CA ILE A 312 8.09 -4.02 21.91
C ILE A 312 9.42 -3.29 21.70
N GLY A 313 9.38 -1.96 21.61
CA GLY A 313 10.57 -1.15 21.34
C GLY A 313 11.03 -1.22 19.88
N PHE A 314 12.29 -1.59 19.65
CA PHE A 314 12.94 -1.56 18.33
C PHE A 314 12.73 -2.85 17.54
N TRP A 315 11.47 -3.18 17.24
CA TRP A 315 11.15 -4.30 16.35
C TRP A 315 11.69 -4.04 14.94
N ASN A 316 12.17 -5.08 14.28
CA ASN A 316 12.63 -5.05 12.90
C ASN A 316 12.24 -6.35 12.18
N TRP A 317 11.61 -6.23 11.01
CA TRP A 317 11.11 -7.39 10.27
C TRP A 317 12.23 -8.27 9.70
N ASN A 318 13.39 -7.68 9.33
CA ASN A 318 14.51 -8.40 8.70
C ASN A 318 15.55 -8.91 9.70
N LYS A 319 15.51 -8.41 10.94
CA LYS A 319 16.43 -8.80 12.01
C LYS A 319 15.65 -8.89 13.31
N GLN A 320 15.17 -10.09 13.64
CA GLN A 320 14.52 -10.33 14.91
C GLN A 320 15.48 -10.08 16.07
N THR A 321 15.17 -9.06 16.85
CA THR A 321 15.85 -8.72 18.10
C THR A 321 15.08 -9.33 19.26
N LYS A 322 15.74 -10.22 20.02
CA LYS A 322 15.19 -10.71 21.28
C LYS A 322 15.14 -9.55 22.28
N VAL A 323 13.99 -9.36 22.93
CA VAL A 323 13.84 -8.32 23.95
C VAL A 323 13.87 -8.95 25.33
N TYR A 324 14.64 -8.35 26.23
CA TYR A 324 14.85 -8.83 27.59
C TYR A 324 14.52 -7.76 28.63
N VAL A 325 14.18 -8.22 29.83
CA VAL A 325 14.15 -7.43 31.06
C VAL A 325 15.19 -8.00 32.02
N ASN A 326 16.01 -7.13 32.61
CA ASN A 326 17.01 -7.55 33.58
C ASN A 326 16.36 -7.98 34.89
N VAL A 327 16.94 -9.01 35.51
CA VAL A 327 16.68 -9.34 36.92
C VAL A 327 17.82 -8.72 37.72
N ASP A 328 17.51 -7.63 38.41
CA ASP A 328 18.49 -6.95 39.25
C ASP A 328 18.65 -7.65 40.60
N GLY A 329 19.84 -7.56 41.17
CA GLY A 329 20.16 -8.11 42.48
C GLY A 329 21.66 -8.11 42.71
N ALA A 330 22.07 -8.09 43.97
CA ALA A 330 23.46 -8.19 44.41
C ALA A 330 23.54 -9.22 45.54
N THR A 331 23.43 -10.50 45.18
CA THR A 331 23.33 -11.60 46.15
C THR A 331 23.83 -12.92 45.58
N SER A 332 24.06 -13.90 46.44
CA SER A 332 24.52 -15.22 46.01
C SER A 332 23.40 -16.04 45.37
N PHE A 333 23.71 -16.70 44.26
CA PHE A 333 22.83 -17.62 43.55
C PHE A 333 23.48 -19.00 43.49
N THR A 334 22.99 -19.96 44.28
CA THR A 334 23.56 -21.30 44.39
C THR A 334 22.72 -22.30 43.61
N VAL A 335 23.35 -22.97 42.65
CA VAL A 335 22.79 -24.11 41.91
C VAL A 335 23.35 -25.40 42.48
N THR A 336 22.46 -26.28 42.92
CA THR A 336 22.80 -27.61 43.45
C THR A 336 22.41 -28.72 42.46
N PRO A 337 23.11 -29.87 42.45
CA PRO A 337 22.76 -31.01 41.60
C PRO A 337 21.34 -31.54 41.83
#